data_AF-A0A7X7AP10-F1
#
_entry.id   AF-A0A7X7AP10-F1
#
_cell.length_a   1.000
_cell.length_b   1.000
_cell.length_c   1.000
_cell.angle_alpha   90.00
_cell.angle_beta   90.00
_cell.angle_gamma   90.00
#
_symmetry.space_group_name_H-M   'P 1'
#
loop_
_entity.id
_entity.type
_entity.pdbx_description
1 polymer ?
#
loop_
_entity_poly.entity_id
_entity_poly.type
_entity_poly.pdbx_seq_one_letter_code
_entity_poly.pdbx_strand_id
1 'polypeptide(L)' 'MKIDDAIRKVESIFSDSPNIVSDEDNESVEFAIKAMEKQEPIKPIEESKQYYCPICELNIGWGDDYCWHCGQKIDWED' A
#
# COMPACT_ATOMS: atom_id res chain seq x y z
N MET A 1 -4.89 -7.92 14.37
CA MET A 1 -3.56 -7.99 13.71
C MET A 1 -3.39 -6.68 12.96
N LYS A 2 -2.33 -5.91 13.23
CA LYS A 2 -2.03 -4.71 12.44
C LYS A 2 -1.42 -5.12 11.10
N ILE A 3 -1.43 -4.22 10.12
CA ILE A 3 -0.88 -4.55 8.80
C ILE A 3 0.62 -4.86 8.86
N ASP A 4 1.37 -4.13 9.69
CA ASP A 4 2.79 -4.38 9.94
C ASP A 4 3.06 -5.79 10.49
N ASP A 5 2.17 -6.28 11.36
CA ASP A 5 2.28 -7.65 11.89
C ASP A 5 2.06 -8.68 10.79
N ALA A 6 1.13 -8.40 9.87
CA ALA A 6 0.84 -9.26 8.73
C ALA A 6 1.99 -9.28 7.72
N ILE A 7 2.54 -8.10 7.37
CA ILE A 7 3.70 -7.97 6.48
C ILE A 7 4.90 -8.73 7.06
N ARG A 8 5.24 -8.50 8.34
CA ARG A 8 6.34 -9.23 9.01
C ARG A 8 6.14 -10.75 8.95
N LYS A 9 4.88 -11.20 9.09
CA LYS A 9 4.58 -12.63 9.02
C LYS A 9 4.79 -13.19 7.61
N VAL A 10 4.36 -12.45 6.58
CA VAL A 10 4.62 -12.79 5.16
C VAL A 10 6.12 -12.88 4.92
N GLU A 11 6.89 -11.86 5.28
CA GLU A 11 8.36 -11.86 5.13
C GLU A 11 9.01 -13.08 5.78
N SER A 12 8.60 -13.43 7.01
CA SER A 12 9.14 -14.59 7.72
C SER A 12 8.88 -15.93 7.02
N ILE A 13 7.70 -16.08 6.38
CA ILE A 13 7.32 -17.30 5.69
C ILE A 13 8.24 -17.54 4.48
N PHE A 14 8.64 -16.47 3.79
CA PHE A 14 9.51 -16.56 2.62
C PHE A 14 11.00 -16.61 2.97
N SER A 15 11.44 -15.97 4.06
CA SER A 15 12.85 -16.02 4.49
C SER A 15 13.31 -17.39 4.97
N ASP A 16 12.38 -18.23 5.47
CA ASP A 16 12.70 -19.53 6.06
C ASP A 16 12.98 -20.64 5.02
N SER A 17 12.91 -20.34 3.72
CA SER A 17 13.21 -21.31 2.64
C SER A 17 14.07 -20.74 1.51
N PRO A 18 15.31 -20.30 1.80
CA PRO A 18 16.18 -19.64 0.82
C PRO A 18 16.63 -20.52 -0.37
N ASN A 19 16.37 -21.83 -0.35
CA ASN A 19 16.76 -22.77 -1.40
C ASN A 19 15.60 -23.25 -2.31
N ILE A 20 14.39 -22.70 -2.16
CA ILE A 20 13.19 -23.16 -2.90
C ILE A 20 12.49 -22.01 -3.65
N VAL A 21 12.71 -20.76 -3.25
CA VAL A 21 12.00 -19.59 -3.77
C VAL A 21 12.68 -19.11 -5.05
N SER A 22 11.96 -19.13 -6.16
CA SER A 22 12.44 -18.60 -7.44
C SER A 22 12.46 -17.08 -7.44
N ASP A 23 13.14 -16.46 -8.41
CA ASP A 23 13.09 -15.00 -8.61
C ASP A 23 11.65 -14.50 -8.83
N GLU A 24 10.81 -15.28 -9.50
CA GLU A 24 9.39 -14.98 -9.74
C GLU A 24 8.57 -15.03 -8.44
N ASP A 25 8.89 -15.96 -7.53
CA ASP A 25 8.25 -16.02 -6.22
C ASP A 25 8.64 -14.80 -5.37
N ASN A 26 9.92 -14.39 -5.39
CA ASN A 26 10.36 -13.17 -4.70
C ASN A 26 9.63 -11.93 -5.23
N GLU A 27 9.54 -11.78 -6.55
CA GLU A 27 8.81 -10.68 -7.18
C GLU A 27 7.33 -10.69 -6.77
N SER A 28 6.69 -11.86 -6.78
CA SER A 28 5.29 -12.01 -6.36
C SER A 28 5.06 -11.56 -4.91
N VAL A 29 5.99 -11.89 -4.01
CA VAL A 29 5.94 -11.48 -2.61
C VAL A 29 6.13 -9.98 -2.45
N GLU A 30 7.09 -9.39 -3.17
CA GLU A 30 7.28 -7.94 -3.17
C GLU A 30 6.02 -7.19 -3.64
N PHE A 31 5.36 -7.68 -4.69
CA PHE A 31 4.10 -7.11 -5.15
C PHE A 31 3.00 -7.21 -4.10
N ALA A 32 2.87 -8.37 -3.44
CA ALA A 32 1.91 -8.57 -2.37
C ALA A 32 2.15 -7.62 -1.19
N ILE A 33 3.40 -7.48 -0.74
CA ILE A 33 3.77 -6.55 0.34
C ILE A 33 3.43 -5.11 -0.04
N LYS A 34 3.82 -4.65 -1.24
CA LYS A 34 3.48 -3.29 -1.73
C LYS A 34 1.98 -3.03 -1.79
N ALA A 35 1.18 -4.05 -2.12
CA ALA A 35 -0.28 -3.93 -2.12
C ALA A 35 -0.85 -3.85 -0.69
N MET A 36 -0.25 -4.57 0.26
CA MET A 36 -0.60 -4.50 1.67
C MET A 36 -0.26 -3.13 2.27
N GLU A 37 0.94 -2.60 2.04
CA GLU A 37 1.37 -1.28 2.53
C GLU A 37 0.37 -0.17 2.19
N LYS A 38 -0.23 -0.21 1.00
CA LYS A 38 -1.25 0.76 0.54
C LYS A 38 -2.55 0.75 1.33
N GLN A 39 -2.79 -0.25 2.18
CA GLN A 39 -4.00 -0.29 3.01
C GLN A 39 -3.88 0.53 4.30
N GLU A 40 -2.68 1.00 4.66
CA GLU A 40 -2.54 1.99 5.73
C GLU A 40 -3.05 3.34 5.21
N PRO A 41 -4.10 3.94 5.82
CA PRO A 41 -4.65 5.21 5.36
C PRO A 41 -3.62 6.34 5.44
N ILE A 42 -3.56 7.19 4.42
CA ILE A 42 -2.69 8.38 4.40
C ILE A 42 -3.54 9.59 4.02
N LYS A 43 -3.36 10.70 4.75
CA LYS A 43 -4.07 11.95 4.47
C LYS A 43 -3.75 12.45 3.06
N PRO A 44 -4.74 12.94 2.31
CA PRO A 44 -4.52 13.48 0.99
C PRO A 44 -3.75 14.80 1.07
N ILE A 45 -3.10 15.16 -0.03
CA ILE A 45 -2.52 16.49 -0.19
C ILE A 45 -3.66 17.44 -0.55
N GLU A 46 -3.84 18.51 0.23
CA GLU A 46 -4.82 19.57 -0.06
C GLU A 46 -4.11 20.81 -0.61
N GLU A 47 -4.43 21.19 -1.85
CA GLU A 47 -3.94 22.41 -2.48
C GLU A 47 -5.07 23.12 -3.20
N SER A 48 -5.26 24.42 -2.93
CA SER A 48 -6.25 25.25 -3.64
C SER A 48 -7.68 24.67 -3.70
N LYS A 49 -8.13 24.01 -2.61
CA LYS A 49 -9.42 23.31 -2.52
C LYS A 49 -9.55 22.07 -3.42
N GLN A 50 -8.44 21.53 -3.88
CA GLN A 50 -8.35 20.25 -4.59
C GLN A 50 -7.56 19.25 -3.74
N TYR A 51 -7.89 17.97 -3.90
CA TYR A 51 -7.23 16.87 -3.20
C TYR A 51 -6.42 16.03 -4.17
N TYR A 52 -5.25 15.59 -3.73
CA TYR A 52 -4.34 14.77 -4.50
C TYR A 52 -3.91 13.54 -3.71
N CYS A 53 -3.71 12.44 -4.42
CA CYS A 53 -3.17 11.22 -3.83
C CYS A 53 -1.77 11.52 -3.25
N PRO A 54 -1.49 11.15 -1.98
CA PRO A 54 -0.20 11.44 -1.35
C PRO A 54 0.95 10.58 -1.89
N ILE A 55 0.66 9.58 -2.73
CA ILE A 55 1.64 8.65 -3.29
C ILE A 55 1.96 8.94 -4.76
N CYS A 56 0.95 9.23 -5.58
CA CYS A 56 1.13 9.45 -7.01
C CYS A 56 0.73 10.85 -7.49
N GLU A 57 0.34 11.73 -6.57
CA GLU A 57 0.05 13.16 -6.80
C GLU A 57 -1.04 13.44 -7.85
N LEU A 58 -1.79 12.42 -8.27
CA LEU A 58 -2.93 12.61 -9.14
C LEU A 58 -4.13 13.11 -8.35
N ASN A 59 -4.96 13.92 -9.02
CA ASN A 59 -6.19 14.43 -8.45
C ASN A 59 -7.14 13.27 -8.08
N ILE A 60 -7.70 13.37 -6.88
CA ILE A 60 -8.69 12.43 -6.34
C ILE A 60 -9.95 13.21 -5.93
N GLY A 61 -11.09 12.51 -5.93
CA GLY A 61 -12.35 13.06 -5.44
C GLY A 61 -12.33 13.18 -3.93
N TRP A 62 -12.99 14.22 -3.41
CA TRP A 62 -13.26 14.30 -1.98
C TRP A 62 -14.14 13.13 -1.54
N GLY A 63 -13.72 12.41 -0.50
CA GLY A 63 -14.42 11.24 0.02
C GLY A 63 -14.13 9.93 -0.73
N ASP A 64 -13.20 9.90 -1.69
CA ASP A 64 -12.74 8.64 -2.29
C ASP A 64 -11.98 7.80 -1.25
N ASP A 65 -12.47 6.60 -0.93
CA ASP A 65 -11.80 5.69 0.04
C ASP A 65 -10.38 5.29 -0.42
N TYR A 66 -10.16 5.25 -1.73
CA TYR A 66 -8.91 4.83 -2.36
C TYR A 66 -8.59 5.68 -3.60
N CYS A 67 -7.31 5.92 -3.85
CA CYS A 67 -6.86 6.50 -5.11
C CYS A 67 -7.17 5.55 -6.27
N TRP A 68 -7.97 6.00 -7.24
CA TRP A 68 -8.36 5.23 -8.43
C TRP A 68 -7.17 4.80 -9.31
N HIS A 69 -6.04 5.49 -9.21
CA HIS A 69 -4.85 5.20 -10.02
C HIS A 69 -3.90 4.19 -9.34
N CYS A 70 -3.47 4.46 -8.11
CA CYS A 70 -2.45 3.66 -7.45
C CYS A 70 -2.98 2.73 -6.36
N GLY A 71 -4.24 2.86 -5.95
CA GLY A 71 -4.88 2.05 -4.92
C GLY A 71 -4.53 2.40 -3.48
N GLN A 72 -3.85 3.54 -3.22
CA GLN A 72 -3.59 4.03 -1.87
C GLN A 72 -4.90 4.32 -1.14
N LYS A 73 -5.07 3.78 0.08
CA LYS A 73 -6.19 4.13 0.95
C LYS A 73 -6.05 5.56 1.47
N ILE A 74 -7.11 6.35 1.38
CA ILE A 74 -7.10 7.76 1.76
C ILE A 74 -7.70 7.92 3.15
N ASP A 75 -7.03 8.73 3.97
CA ASP A 75 -7.54 9.14 5.27
C ASP A 75 -8.22 10.51 5.16
N TRP A 76 -9.53 10.54 5.38
CA TRP A 76 -10.32 11.78 5.40
C TRP A 76 -10.64 12.25 6.82
N GLU A 77 -10.13 11.59 7.86
CA GLU A 77 -10.34 12.01 9.24
C GLU A 77 -9.54 13.30 9.53
N ASP A 78 -10.18 14.27 10.19
CA ASP A 78 -9.59 15.56 10.60
C ASP A 78 -8.60 15.39 11.74
#